data_AF-A0A0P0RIU2-F1
#
_entry.id   AF-A0A0P0RIU2-F1
#
_cell.length_a   1.000
_cell.length_b   1.000
_cell.length_c   1.000
_cell.angle_alpha   90.00
_cell.angle_beta   90.00
_cell.angle_gamma   90.00
#
_symmetry.space_group_name_H-M   'P 1'
#
loop_
_entity.id
_entity.type
_entity.pdbx_description
1 polymer ?
#
loop_
_entity_poly.entity_id
_entity_poly.type
_entity_poly.pdbx_seq_one_letter_code
_entity_poly.pdbx_strand_id
1 'polypeptide(L)'
;MPAKLGVESITANSMTETMAQTITLNHVEALRSPETAADADPRTSMFAGQTPISLAAHHGDIAAVQISANVPEKVAIQFETARNLYLYAWHVYRFFPVAQRQALSTLEFGLRSRFPGRLPSQYQSSRNKHPMLAGLLRYAIDQGFIRNEDFSRWHQVVQNRARERRSMESFRYMVDKQIDCMQFDENEPVSVTAEDQQWDLVQVLRDSLPALRNELSHGSTFLTNQVLGTIEVVGEILSQIYAPDREAAPTNLDVTGSR
;
A
#
# COMPACT_ATOMS: atom_id res chain seq x y z
N MET A 1 -8.01 76.42 55.52
CA MET A 1 -6.92 75.91 54.67
C MET A 1 -7.17 74.45 54.35
N PRO A 2 -6.91 74.00 53.11
CA PRO A 2 -7.70 72.96 52.45
C PRO A 2 -6.96 71.64 52.20
N ALA A 3 -7.76 70.70 51.70
CA ALA A 3 -7.44 69.35 51.24
C ALA A 3 -6.32 69.25 50.19
N LYS A 4 -5.70 68.07 50.12
CA LYS A 4 -5.04 67.56 48.90
C LYS A 4 -5.49 66.12 48.63
N LEU A 5 -6.14 65.95 47.49
CA LEU A 5 -6.29 64.70 46.75
C LEU A 5 -4.93 64.19 46.27
N GLY A 6 -4.82 62.87 46.10
CA GLY A 6 -3.64 62.22 45.52
C GLY A 6 -3.91 60.77 45.09
N VAL A 7 -4.71 60.63 44.02
CA VAL A 7 -4.63 59.69 42.89
C VAL A 7 -4.16 58.24 43.12
N GLU A 8 -5.04 57.32 42.75
CA GLU A 8 -4.86 55.88 42.56
C GLU A 8 -3.78 55.53 41.52
N SER A 9 -3.01 54.46 41.78
CA SER A 9 -2.50 53.60 40.72
C SER A 9 -2.35 52.17 41.23
N ILE A 10 -3.36 51.36 40.96
CA ILE A 10 -3.34 49.91 41.11
C ILE A 10 -2.53 49.36 39.93
N THR A 11 -1.26 49.03 40.16
CA THR A 11 -0.50 48.19 39.23
C THR A 11 -0.85 46.73 39.50
N ALA A 12 -1.85 46.23 38.79
CA ALA A 12 -2.04 44.81 38.55
C ALA A 12 -0.94 44.34 37.58
N ASN A 13 0.06 43.65 38.11
CA ASN A 13 0.95 42.80 37.33
C ASN A 13 1.42 41.64 38.22
N SER A 14 0.53 40.67 38.43
CA SER A 14 0.95 39.31 38.74
C SER A 14 0.68 38.50 37.47
N MET A 15 1.71 38.45 36.63
CA MET A 15 1.74 37.69 35.40
C MET A 15 1.48 36.23 35.72
N THR A 16 0.37 35.71 35.19
CA THR A 16 0.14 34.28 35.03
C THR A 16 1.24 33.72 34.13
N GLU A 17 2.25 33.13 34.77
CA GLU A 17 3.31 32.36 34.15
C GLU A 17 2.66 31.14 33.47
N THR A 18 2.27 31.33 32.22
CA THR A 18 1.76 30.25 31.38
C THR A 18 2.98 29.46 30.95
N MET A 19 3.30 28.39 31.67
CA MET A 19 4.32 27.43 31.26
C MET A 19 3.92 26.81 29.93
N ALA A 20 4.36 27.43 28.83
CA ALA A 20 4.38 26.81 27.53
C ALA A 20 5.32 25.61 27.66
N GLN A 21 4.74 24.41 27.74
CA GLN A 21 5.50 23.17 27.61
C GLN A 21 6.10 23.17 26.20
N THR A 22 7.37 23.56 26.08
CA THR A 22 8.13 23.42 24.84
C THR A 22 8.21 21.93 24.52
N ILE A 23 7.50 21.50 23.49
CA ILE A 23 7.57 20.13 23.00
C ILE A 23 8.98 19.95 22.42
N THR A 24 9.84 19.22 23.13
CA THR A 24 11.14 18.80 22.60
C THR A 24 10.93 17.71 21.57
N LEU A 25 10.82 18.12 20.30
CA LEU A 25 10.71 17.20 19.17
C LEU A 25 12.07 16.53 18.92
N ASN A 26 12.07 15.23 18.61
CA ASN A 26 13.29 14.55 18.19
C ASN A 26 13.82 15.20 16.90
N HIS A 27 15.13 15.44 16.81
CA HIS A 27 15.77 16.08 15.65
C HIS A 27 15.46 15.40 14.31
N VAL A 28 15.26 14.07 14.30
CA VAL A 28 14.88 13.32 13.08
C VAL A 28 13.45 13.61 12.60
N GLU A 29 12.64 14.24 13.45
CA GLU A 29 11.25 14.64 13.15
C GLU A 29 11.14 16.14 12.88
N ALA A 30 12.21 16.91 13.14
CA ALA A 30 12.24 18.34 12.87
C ALA A 30 12.43 18.62 11.37
N LEU A 31 12.06 19.83 10.95
CA LEU A 31 12.34 20.30 9.60
C LEU A 31 13.86 20.26 9.37
N ARG A 32 14.28 19.57 8.32
CA ARG A 32 15.69 19.46 7.95
C ARG A 32 16.23 20.80 7.44
N SER A 33 17.51 21.04 7.70
CA SER A 33 18.22 22.18 7.12
C SER A 33 18.54 21.91 5.65
N PRO A 34 18.78 22.96 4.83
CA PRO A 34 19.18 22.79 3.44
C PRO A 34 20.41 21.88 3.26
N GLU A 35 21.34 21.91 4.21
CA GLU A 35 22.59 21.15 4.18
C GLU A 35 22.39 19.65 4.44
N THR A 36 21.36 19.29 5.22
CA THR A 36 21.08 17.91 5.66
C THR A 36 19.85 17.29 4.96
N ALA A 37 19.20 18.05 4.09
CA ALA A 37 17.97 17.64 3.39
C ALA A 37 18.18 16.40 2.49
N ALA A 38 19.38 16.23 1.94
CA ALA A 38 19.74 15.11 1.07
C ALA A 38 20.40 13.94 1.80
N ASP A 39 20.63 14.05 3.10
CA ASP A 39 21.22 12.95 3.88
C ASP A 39 20.20 11.83 4.08
N ALA A 40 20.66 10.58 4.17
CA ALA A 40 19.78 9.46 4.49
C ALA A 40 19.13 9.66 5.88
N ASP A 41 17.87 9.26 6.02
CA ASP A 41 17.27 9.20 7.36
C ASP A 41 17.98 8.11 8.20
N PRO A 42 18.37 8.39 9.45
CA PRO A 42 19.00 7.40 10.31
C PRO A 42 18.17 6.12 10.48
N ARG A 43 16.84 6.20 10.36
CA ARG A 43 15.94 5.03 10.46
C ARG A 43 15.98 4.14 9.21
N THR A 44 16.45 4.67 8.08
CA THR A 44 16.53 3.91 6.82
C THR A 44 17.72 2.94 6.82
N SER A 45 18.78 3.25 7.57
CA SER A 45 19.99 2.42 7.68
C SER A 45 19.99 1.48 8.90
N MET A 46 19.07 1.65 9.85
CA MET A 46 18.98 0.80 11.06
C MET A 46 18.20 -0.49 10.78
N PHE A 47 18.90 -1.50 10.27
CA PHE A 47 18.44 -2.90 10.33
C PHE A 47 19.59 -3.79 10.83
N ALA A 48 19.35 -4.50 11.93
CA ALA A 48 20.34 -5.37 12.54
C ALA A 48 20.65 -6.57 11.62
N GLY A 49 21.92 -6.74 11.24
CA GLY A 49 22.41 -7.95 10.58
C GLY A 49 22.30 -7.99 9.04
N GLN A 50 21.83 -6.92 8.39
CA GLN A 50 21.82 -6.80 6.93
C GLN A 50 22.78 -5.69 6.48
N THR A 51 23.38 -5.87 5.30
CA THR A 51 24.14 -4.81 4.64
C THR A 51 23.25 -3.57 4.52
N PRO A 52 23.73 -2.36 4.88
CA PRO A 52 22.96 -1.14 4.68
C PRO A 52 22.51 -1.08 3.23
N ILE A 53 21.20 -0.97 3.00
CA ILE A 53 20.66 -0.82 1.66
C ILE A 53 21.32 0.44 1.07
N SER A 54 21.76 0.38 -0.18
CA SER A 54 22.24 1.59 -0.86
C SER A 54 21.06 2.32 -1.48
N LEU A 55 21.15 3.64 -1.65
CA LEU A 55 20.13 4.38 -2.39
C LEU A 55 19.93 3.81 -3.81
N ALA A 56 21.01 3.29 -4.43
CA ALA A 56 20.94 2.63 -5.74
C ALA A 56 20.14 1.32 -5.70
N ALA A 57 20.30 0.51 -4.65
CA ALA A 57 19.49 -0.71 -4.46
C ALA A 57 18.02 -0.35 -4.19
N HIS A 58 17.77 0.62 -3.30
CA HIS A 58 16.41 1.12 -3.04
C HIS A 58 15.72 1.63 -4.32
N HIS A 59 16.45 2.41 -5.13
CA HIS A 59 15.95 2.82 -6.44
C HIS A 59 15.71 1.65 -7.38
N GLY A 60 16.62 0.65 -7.41
CA GLY A 60 16.49 -0.55 -8.23
C GLY A 60 15.19 -1.30 -7.96
N ASP A 61 14.85 -1.51 -6.68
CA ASP A 61 13.61 -2.16 -6.27
C ASP A 61 12.37 -1.40 -6.73
N ILE A 62 12.39 -0.06 -6.65
CA ILE A 62 11.29 0.81 -7.10
C ILE A 62 11.15 0.79 -8.63
N ALA A 63 12.27 0.81 -9.34
CA ALA A 63 12.31 0.84 -10.80
C ALA A 63 11.79 -0.47 -11.42
N ALA A 64 11.91 -1.58 -10.70
CA ALA A 64 11.34 -2.86 -11.09
C ALA A 64 9.80 -2.85 -11.07
N VAL A 65 9.18 -1.99 -10.26
CA VAL A 65 7.73 -1.84 -10.23
C VAL A 65 7.25 -0.93 -11.36
N GLN A 66 6.60 -1.53 -12.35
CA GLN A 66 6.10 -0.84 -13.54
C GLN A 66 4.60 -1.04 -13.71
N ILE A 67 3.96 -0.11 -14.41
CA ILE A 67 2.57 -0.21 -14.85
C ILE A 67 2.50 -0.38 -16.36
N SER A 68 1.45 -1.04 -16.85
CA SER A 68 1.20 -1.21 -18.28
C SER A 68 1.09 0.14 -19.01
N ALA A 69 1.59 0.19 -20.25
CA ALA A 69 1.45 1.35 -21.13
C ALA A 69 -0.01 1.70 -21.48
N ASN A 70 -0.95 0.79 -21.23
CA ASN A 70 -2.39 1.02 -21.43
C ASN A 70 -3.03 1.86 -20.30
N VAL A 71 -2.31 2.07 -19.19
CA VAL A 71 -2.80 2.91 -18.10
C VAL A 71 -2.82 4.38 -18.56
N PRO A 72 -3.94 5.11 -18.40
CA PRO A 72 -4.03 6.50 -18.83
C PRO A 72 -2.98 7.39 -18.19
N GLU A 73 -2.44 8.33 -18.97
CA GLU A 73 -1.35 9.23 -18.57
C GLU A 73 -1.60 9.91 -17.21
N LYS A 74 -2.83 10.41 -16.98
CA LYS A 74 -3.19 11.08 -15.72
C LYS A 74 -3.05 10.15 -14.50
N VAL A 75 -3.33 8.85 -14.67
CA VAL A 75 -3.18 7.85 -13.62
C VAL A 75 -1.70 7.47 -13.45
N ALA A 76 -0.98 7.32 -14.58
CA ALA A 76 0.45 7.03 -14.57
C ALA A 76 1.25 8.11 -13.84
N ILE A 77 0.97 9.40 -14.07
CA ILE A 77 1.61 10.52 -13.36
C ILE A 77 1.42 10.41 -11.83
N GLN A 78 0.23 10.03 -11.38
CA GLN A 78 -0.05 9.86 -9.95
C GLN A 78 0.67 8.64 -9.36
N PHE A 79 0.87 7.59 -10.17
CA PHE A 79 1.66 6.42 -9.80
C PHE A 79 3.15 6.77 -9.67
N GLU A 80 3.70 7.49 -10.65
CA GLU A 80 5.08 8.02 -10.59
C GLU A 80 5.31 8.91 -9.38
N THR A 81 4.32 9.72 -9.02
CA THR A 81 4.37 10.53 -7.79
C THR A 81 4.49 9.64 -6.55
N ALA A 82 3.77 8.51 -6.49
CA ALA A 82 3.91 7.56 -5.39
C ALA A 82 5.32 6.92 -5.33
N ARG A 83 5.86 6.49 -6.48
CA ARG A 83 7.21 5.93 -6.58
C ARG A 83 8.28 6.93 -6.15
N ASN A 84 8.17 8.18 -6.60
CA ASN A 84 9.08 9.25 -6.22
C ASN A 84 8.99 9.56 -4.72
N LEU A 85 7.78 9.63 -4.15
CA LEU A 85 7.63 9.81 -2.69
C LEU A 85 8.29 8.67 -1.91
N TYR A 86 8.17 7.43 -2.38
CA TYR A 86 8.82 6.28 -1.77
C TYR A 86 10.36 6.32 -1.93
N LEU A 87 10.86 6.80 -3.07
CA LEU A 87 12.29 7.07 -3.26
C LEU A 87 12.78 8.12 -2.24
N TYR A 88 12.09 9.25 -2.12
CA TYR A 88 12.44 10.30 -1.17
C TYR A 88 12.23 9.91 0.30
N ALA A 89 11.44 8.86 0.58
CA ALA A 89 11.32 8.31 1.93
C ALA A 89 12.65 7.73 2.46
N TRP A 90 13.61 7.46 1.57
CA TRP A 90 14.99 7.19 1.94
C TRP A 90 15.60 8.31 2.80
N HIS A 91 15.34 9.56 2.40
CA HIS A 91 15.82 10.77 3.05
C HIS A 91 14.89 11.21 4.18
N VAL A 92 13.59 10.95 4.10
CA VAL A 92 12.62 11.33 5.14
C VAL A 92 11.72 10.15 5.45
N TYR A 93 12.01 9.41 6.52
CA TYR A 93 11.33 8.13 6.81
C TYR A 93 9.80 8.27 6.90
N ARG A 94 9.31 9.42 7.39
CA ARG A 94 7.86 9.71 7.47
C ARG A 94 7.16 9.82 6.11
N PHE A 95 7.89 9.83 5.00
CA PHE A 95 7.29 9.81 3.67
C PHE A 95 6.87 8.41 3.24
N PHE A 96 7.28 7.32 3.92
CA PHE A 96 6.80 5.98 3.58
C PHE A 96 5.25 5.87 3.64
N PRO A 97 4.58 6.24 4.75
CA PRO A 97 3.11 6.25 4.80
C PRO A 97 2.47 7.23 3.78
N VAL A 98 3.15 8.33 3.45
CA VAL A 98 2.66 9.32 2.47
C VAL A 98 2.69 8.71 1.06
N ALA A 99 3.77 8.01 0.71
CA ALA A 99 3.87 7.27 -0.54
C ALA A 99 2.80 6.18 -0.64
N GLN A 100 2.56 5.45 0.45
CA GLN A 100 1.52 4.42 0.51
C GLN A 100 0.12 5.01 0.29
N ARG A 101 -0.18 6.13 0.95
CA ARG A 101 -1.44 6.85 0.78
C ARG A 101 -1.60 7.37 -0.64
N GLN A 102 -0.53 7.88 -1.24
CA GLN A 102 -0.53 8.32 -2.63
C GLN A 102 -0.82 7.14 -3.56
N ALA A 103 -0.17 5.99 -3.38
CA ALA A 103 -0.43 4.79 -4.20
C ALA A 103 -1.91 4.34 -4.12
N LEU A 104 -2.49 4.29 -2.91
CA LEU A 104 -3.90 3.92 -2.74
C LEU A 104 -4.86 4.95 -3.33
N SER A 105 -4.50 6.24 -3.28
CA SER A 105 -5.27 7.32 -3.91
C SER A 105 -5.20 7.21 -5.44
N THR A 106 -4.03 6.88 -5.99
CA THR A 106 -3.83 6.58 -7.42
C THR A 106 -4.68 5.38 -7.85
N LEU A 107 -4.73 4.31 -7.06
CA LEU A 107 -5.60 3.16 -7.33
C LEU A 107 -7.08 3.57 -7.39
N GLU A 108 -7.56 4.31 -6.39
CA GLU A 108 -8.93 4.79 -6.35
C GLU A 108 -9.25 5.68 -7.57
N PHE A 109 -8.32 6.57 -7.96
CA PHE A 109 -8.44 7.41 -9.14
C PHE A 109 -8.44 6.61 -10.44
N GLY A 110 -7.57 5.60 -10.56
CA GLY A 110 -7.49 4.71 -11.73
C GLY A 110 -8.76 3.90 -11.93
N LEU A 111 -9.32 3.33 -10.85
CA LEU A 111 -10.59 2.61 -10.89
C LEU A 111 -11.76 3.54 -11.27
N ARG A 112 -11.81 4.76 -10.71
CA ARG A 112 -12.84 5.75 -11.08
C ARG A 112 -12.75 6.21 -12.53
N SER A 113 -11.53 6.28 -13.06
CA SER A 113 -11.30 6.67 -14.45
C SER A 113 -11.69 5.56 -15.43
N ARG A 114 -11.58 4.29 -15.00
CA ARG A 114 -11.93 3.12 -15.80
C ARG A 114 -13.43 2.82 -15.82
N PHE A 115 -14.10 2.96 -14.68
CA PHE A 115 -15.48 2.51 -14.49
C PHE A 115 -16.50 3.66 -14.54
N PRO A 116 -17.78 3.36 -14.83
CA PRO A 116 -18.81 4.40 -14.86
C PRO A 116 -18.94 5.09 -13.50
N GLY A 117 -19.27 6.39 -13.52
CA GLY A 117 -19.40 7.21 -12.31
C GLY A 117 -20.48 6.74 -11.33
N ARG A 118 -21.39 5.87 -11.77
CA ARG A 118 -22.34 5.11 -10.95
C ARG A 118 -22.22 3.62 -11.25
N LEU A 119 -21.92 2.84 -10.21
CA LEU A 119 -21.95 1.36 -10.22
C LEU A 119 -23.34 0.81 -9.85
N PRO A 120 -23.62 -0.50 -9.97
CA PRO A 120 -24.83 -1.08 -9.38
C PRO A 120 -24.95 -0.81 -7.88
N SER A 121 -26.18 -0.76 -7.35
CA SER A 121 -26.47 -0.36 -5.96
C SER A 121 -25.71 -1.18 -4.92
N GLN A 122 -25.50 -2.47 -5.16
CA GLN A 122 -24.71 -3.34 -4.28
C GLN A 122 -23.25 -2.88 -4.12
N TYR A 123 -22.69 -2.16 -5.09
CA TYR A 123 -21.33 -1.60 -5.10
C TYR A 123 -21.26 -0.16 -4.60
N GLN A 124 -22.41 0.48 -4.35
CA GLN A 124 -22.49 1.86 -3.90
C GLN A 124 -22.85 1.92 -2.42
N SER A 125 -22.33 2.95 -1.74
CA SER A 125 -22.86 3.34 -0.44
C SER A 125 -24.05 4.27 -0.67
N SER A 126 -25.16 4.02 0.02
CA SER A 126 -26.33 4.91 0.00
C SER A 126 -25.99 6.34 0.48
N ARG A 127 -24.90 6.51 1.24
CA ARG A 127 -24.46 7.80 1.78
C ARG A 127 -23.59 8.61 0.81
N ASN A 128 -22.99 7.97 -0.20
CA ASN A 128 -22.00 8.60 -1.07
C ASN A 128 -22.47 8.62 -2.52
N LYS A 129 -22.44 9.81 -3.15
CA LYS A 129 -22.82 9.99 -4.56
C LYS A 129 -21.88 9.25 -5.53
N HIS A 130 -20.64 9.00 -5.10
CA HIS A 130 -19.61 8.31 -5.88
C HIS A 130 -19.09 7.09 -5.12
N PRO A 131 -18.79 5.99 -5.83
CA PRO A 131 -18.20 4.82 -5.20
C PRO A 131 -16.79 5.14 -4.67
N MET A 132 -16.50 4.62 -3.48
CA MET A 132 -15.17 4.68 -2.86
C MET A 132 -14.34 3.47 -3.26
N LEU A 133 -13.06 3.43 -2.84
CA LEU A 133 -12.13 2.34 -3.16
C LEU A 133 -12.74 0.95 -2.92
N ALA A 134 -13.39 0.70 -1.78
CA ALA A 134 -14.01 -0.59 -1.48
C ALA A 134 -15.06 -1.02 -2.52
N GLY A 135 -15.93 -0.10 -2.94
CA GLY A 135 -17.00 -0.39 -3.91
C GLY A 135 -16.45 -0.64 -5.31
N LEU A 136 -15.48 0.18 -5.73
CA LEU A 136 -14.80 0.07 -7.02
C LEU A 136 -13.98 -1.22 -7.13
N LEU A 137 -13.21 -1.53 -6.10
CA LEU A 137 -12.35 -2.70 -6.06
C LEU A 137 -13.19 -3.98 -6.08
N ARG A 138 -14.25 -4.06 -5.27
CA ARG A 138 -15.18 -5.18 -5.29
C ARG A 138 -15.83 -5.35 -6.66
N TYR A 139 -16.26 -4.26 -7.31
CA TYR A 139 -16.81 -4.33 -8.66
C TYR A 139 -15.78 -4.88 -9.66
N ALA A 140 -14.53 -4.38 -9.63
CA ALA A 140 -13.48 -4.86 -10.52
C ALA A 140 -13.21 -6.37 -10.37
N ILE A 141 -13.22 -6.86 -9.13
CA ILE A 141 -13.04 -8.28 -8.80
C ILE A 141 -14.23 -9.12 -9.28
N ASP A 142 -15.45 -8.73 -8.90
CA ASP A 142 -16.67 -9.49 -9.24
C ASP A 142 -16.92 -9.55 -10.75
N GLN A 143 -16.44 -8.56 -11.51
CA GLN A 143 -16.51 -8.54 -12.98
C GLN A 143 -15.30 -9.20 -13.66
N GLY A 144 -14.34 -9.73 -12.89
CA GLY A 144 -13.18 -10.46 -13.42
C GLY A 144 -12.11 -9.57 -14.07
N PHE A 145 -12.12 -8.26 -13.81
CA PHE A 145 -11.02 -7.36 -14.22
C PHE A 145 -9.74 -7.62 -13.42
N ILE A 146 -9.88 -8.15 -12.20
CA ILE A 146 -8.77 -8.47 -11.30
C ILE A 146 -8.86 -9.95 -10.96
N ARG A 147 -7.76 -10.69 -11.14
CA ARG A 147 -7.70 -12.14 -10.86
C ARG A 147 -6.41 -12.50 -10.15
N ASN A 148 -6.45 -13.58 -9.37
CA ASN A 148 -5.31 -14.07 -8.59
C ASN A 148 -4.10 -14.37 -9.47
N GLU A 149 -4.34 -14.98 -10.62
CA GLU A 149 -3.32 -15.49 -11.54
C GLU A 149 -2.55 -14.37 -12.27
N ASP A 150 -3.00 -13.12 -12.16
CA ASP A 150 -2.35 -11.99 -12.82
C ASP A 150 -1.49 -11.16 -11.82
N PHE A 151 -1.21 -11.70 -10.63
CA PHE A 151 -0.32 -11.11 -9.61
C PHE A 151 0.99 -11.90 -9.48
N SER A 152 2.13 -11.21 -9.51
CA SER A 152 3.45 -11.85 -9.34
C SER A 152 3.58 -12.52 -7.99
N ARG A 153 3.06 -11.89 -6.93
CA ARG A 153 3.07 -12.44 -5.57
C ARG A 153 2.28 -13.74 -5.45
N TRP A 154 1.16 -13.85 -6.18
CA TRP A 154 0.38 -15.09 -6.18
C TRP A 154 1.20 -16.23 -6.78
N HIS A 155 1.86 -16.00 -7.92
CA HIS A 155 2.76 -17.00 -8.51
C HIS A 155 3.89 -17.41 -7.59
N GLN A 156 4.52 -16.47 -6.89
CA GLN A 156 5.57 -16.77 -5.91
C GLN A 156 5.07 -17.68 -4.79
N VAL A 157 3.90 -17.39 -4.22
CA VAL A 157 3.31 -18.22 -3.16
C VAL A 157 2.92 -19.60 -3.68
N VAL A 158 2.33 -19.69 -4.87
CA VAL A 158 1.98 -20.98 -5.50
C VAL A 158 3.22 -21.83 -5.75
N GLN A 159 4.30 -21.23 -6.25
CA GLN A 159 5.57 -21.93 -6.46
C GLN A 159 6.21 -22.39 -5.15
N ASN A 160 6.19 -21.54 -4.11
CA ASN A 160 6.72 -21.90 -2.80
C ASN A 160 5.93 -23.06 -2.18
N ARG A 161 4.60 -23.03 -2.24
CA ARG A 161 3.73 -24.12 -1.78
C ARG A 161 3.99 -25.42 -2.52
N ALA A 162 4.13 -25.36 -3.85
CA ALA A 162 4.45 -26.52 -4.65
C ALA A 162 5.80 -27.13 -4.22
N ARG A 163 6.83 -26.30 -3.99
CA ARG A 163 8.14 -26.73 -3.47
C ARG A 163 8.05 -27.34 -2.08
N GLU A 164 7.32 -26.71 -1.16
CA GLU A 164 7.09 -27.21 0.20
C GLU A 164 6.37 -28.57 0.17
N ARG A 165 5.34 -28.71 -0.67
CA ARG A 165 4.63 -29.98 -0.85
C ARG A 165 5.56 -31.07 -1.38
N ARG A 166 6.35 -30.79 -2.43
CA ARG A 166 7.35 -31.74 -2.95
C ARG A 166 8.35 -32.16 -1.86
N SER A 167 8.83 -31.20 -1.08
CA SER A 167 9.74 -31.47 0.04
C SER A 167 9.08 -32.40 1.07
N MET A 168 7.81 -32.15 1.41
CA MET A 168 7.04 -32.97 2.35
C MET A 168 6.76 -34.39 1.82
N GLU A 169 6.40 -34.52 0.55
CA GLU A 169 6.20 -35.82 -0.12
C GLU A 169 7.49 -36.63 -0.13
N SER A 170 8.62 -35.97 -0.38
CA SER A 170 9.93 -36.62 -0.41
C SER A 170 10.38 -37.04 0.98
N PHE A 171 10.14 -36.20 1.99
CA PHE A 171 10.37 -36.56 3.39
C PHE A 171 9.53 -37.79 3.80
N ARG A 172 8.24 -37.83 3.43
CA ARG A 172 7.37 -38.99 3.67
C ARG A 172 7.89 -40.24 2.98
N TYR A 173 8.33 -40.13 1.73
CA TYR A 173 8.95 -41.24 1.01
C TYR A 173 10.23 -41.76 1.70
N MET A 174 11.10 -40.85 2.18
CA MET A 174 12.30 -41.22 2.92
C MET A 174 11.97 -42.00 4.18
N VAL A 175 10.97 -41.56 4.96
CA VAL A 175 10.49 -42.26 6.15
C VAL A 175 9.94 -43.65 5.80
N ASP A 176 9.07 -43.74 4.78
CA ASP A 176 8.43 -45.00 4.37
C ASP A 176 9.42 -46.03 3.82
N LYS A 177 10.50 -45.57 3.18
CA LYS A 177 11.54 -46.42 2.61
C LYS A 177 12.79 -46.58 3.48
N GLN A 178 12.80 -45.96 4.66
CA GLN A 178 13.96 -45.94 5.57
C GLN A 178 15.25 -45.47 4.88
N ILE A 179 15.12 -44.40 4.08
CA ILE A 179 16.23 -43.78 3.37
C ILE A 179 16.72 -42.58 4.19
N ASP A 180 18.00 -42.57 4.55
CA ASP A 180 18.58 -41.52 5.39
C ASP A 180 18.95 -40.23 4.63
N CYS A 181 19.14 -40.32 3.30
CA CYS A 181 19.47 -39.17 2.48
C CYS A 181 18.84 -39.25 1.07
N MET A 182 18.38 -38.10 0.58
CA MET A 182 17.86 -37.94 -0.78
C MET A 182 18.44 -36.66 -1.37
N GLN A 183 18.99 -36.73 -2.58
CA GLN A 183 19.47 -35.55 -3.30
C GLN A 183 18.35 -34.99 -4.17
N PHE A 184 18.20 -33.67 -4.12
CA PHE A 184 17.27 -32.93 -4.97
C PHE A 184 18.06 -31.97 -5.84
N ASP A 185 17.65 -31.84 -7.09
CA ASP A 185 18.02 -30.70 -7.89
C ASP A 185 17.09 -29.53 -7.52
N GLU A 186 17.64 -28.51 -6.89
CA GLU A 186 16.91 -27.30 -6.50
C GLU A 186 16.35 -26.54 -7.71
N ASN A 187 16.90 -26.78 -8.91
CA ASN A 187 16.46 -26.14 -10.15
C ASN A 187 15.38 -26.93 -10.89
N GLU A 188 15.04 -28.13 -10.43
CA GLU A 188 14.06 -28.96 -11.10
C GLU A 188 12.66 -28.32 -10.99
N PRO A 189 11.95 -28.11 -12.12
CA PRO A 189 10.64 -27.48 -12.11
C PRO A 189 9.64 -28.33 -11.31
N VAL A 190 8.92 -27.69 -10.39
CA VAL A 190 7.88 -28.35 -9.59
C VAL A 190 6.53 -28.21 -10.29
N SER A 191 5.79 -29.31 -10.40
CA SER A 191 4.43 -29.30 -10.92
C SER A 191 3.48 -28.64 -9.92
N VAL A 192 2.82 -27.57 -10.36
CA VAL A 192 1.80 -26.87 -9.57
C VAL A 192 0.47 -27.63 -9.66
N THR A 193 -0.17 -27.83 -8.51
CA THR A 193 -1.47 -28.48 -8.38
C THR A 193 -2.57 -27.49 -8.03
N ALA A 194 -3.83 -27.92 -8.11
CA ALA A 194 -4.97 -27.10 -7.69
C ALA A 194 -4.94 -26.75 -6.19
N GLU A 195 -4.33 -27.59 -5.35
CA GLU A 195 -4.15 -27.33 -3.91
C GLU A 195 -3.19 -26.15 -3.66
N ASP A 196 -2.10 -26.08 -4.43
CA ASP A 196 -1.12 -24.99 -4.34
C ASP A 196 -1.74 -23.62 -4.68
N GLN A 197 -2.77 -23.62 -5.53
CA GLN A 197 -3.48 -22.45 -6.05
C GLN A 197 -4.62 -21.93 -5.16
N GLN A 198 -4.90 -22.58 -4.03
CA GLN A 198 -6.05 -22.23 -3.16
C GLN A 198 -5.95 -20.86 -2.47
N TRP A 199 -4.82 -20.15 -2.57
CA TRP A 199 -4.71 -18.84 -1.95
C TRP A 199 -5.49 -17.79 -2.73
N ASP A 200 -6.53 -17.25 -2.09
CA ASP A 200 -7.31 -16.13 -2.61
C ASP A 200 -6.70 -14.79 -2.19
N LEU A 201 -5.66 -14.38 -2.92
CA LEU A 201 -5.03 -13.07 -2.75
C LEU A 201 -6.03 -11.94 -3.01
N VAL A 202 -6.86 -12.07 -4.03
CA VAL A 202 -7.83 -11.06 -4.43
C VAL A 202 -8.82 -10.75 -3.30
N GLN A 203 -9.32 -11.78 -2.60
CA GLN A 203 -10.17 -11.56 -1.42
C GLN A 203 -9.41 -10.86 -0.28
N VAL A 204 -8.14 -11.19 -0.03
CA VAL A 204 -7.32 -10.47 0.95
C VAL A 204 -7.16 -8.99 0.57
N LEU A 205 -6.92 -8.69 -0.70
CA LEU A 205 -6.77 -7.31 -1.20
C LEU A 205 -8.07 -6.52 -1.11
N ARG A 206 -9.19 -7.15 -1.44
CA ARG A 206 -10.55 -6.58 -1.34
C ARG A 206 -10.81 -6.02 0.06
N ASP A 207 -10.38 -6.74 1.09
CA ASP A 207 -10.66 -6.38 2.48
C ASP A 207 -9.59 -5.42 3.05
N SER A 208 -8.32 -5.66 2.73
CA SER A 208 -7.19 -4.92 3.33
C SER A 208 -6.94 -3.54 2.73
N LEU A 209 -6.98 -3.36 1.40
CA LEU A 209 -6.62 -2.09 0.76
C LEU A 209 -7.56 -0.93 1.16
N PRO A 210 -8.90 -1.10 1.20
CA PRO A 210 -9.78 -0.03 1.65
C PRO A 210 -9.61 0.32 3.12
N ALA A 211 -9.38 -0.68 3.98
CA ALA A 211 -9.12 -0.47 5.41
C ALA A 211 -7.85 0.36 5.62
N LEU A 212 -6.75 -0.03 4.95
CA LEU A 212 -5.48 0.67 4.98
C LEU A 212 -5.61 2.11 4.46
N ARG A 213 -6.33 2.32 3.35
CA ARG A 213 -6.58 3.67 2.80
C ARG A 213 -7.30 4.56 3.81
N ASN A 214 -8.28 4.01 4.53
CA ASN A 214 -9.03 4.75 5.52
C ASN A 214 -8.17 5.09 6.74
N GLU A 215 -7.39 4.14 7.26
CA GLU A 215 -6.46 4.38 8.36
C GLU A 215 -5.48 5.52 8.04
N LEU A 216 -4.81 5.47 6.89
CA LEU A 216 -3.88 6.51 6.45
C LEU A 216 -4.56 7.87 6.22
N SER A 217 -5.87 7.88 5.96
CA SER A 217 -6.63 9.13 5.77
C SER A 217 -6.99 9.83 7.08
N HIS A 218 -7.12 9.07 8.17
CA HIS A 218 -7.36 9.61 9.52
C HIS A 218 -6.06 10.00 10.24
N GLY A 219 -4.92 9.73 9.61
CA GLY A 219 -3.60 9.84 10.24
C GLY A 219 -3.28 8.56 11.00
N SER A 220 -2.07 8.05 10.83
CA SER A 220 -1.56 6.91 11.57
C SER A 220 -0.29 7.32 12.30
N THR A 221 -0.14 6.82 13.53
CA THR A 221 1.11 6.92 14.30
C THR A 221 2.07 5.80 13.93
N PHE A 222 1.61 4.81 13.16
CA PHE A 222 2.40 3.66 12.73
C PHE A 222 3.42 4.07 11.66
N LEU A 223 4.68 3.77 11.91
CA LEU A 223 5.80 4.05 11.03
C LEU A 223 6.35 2.72 10.53
N THR A 224 6.31 2.51 9.22
CA THR A 224 6.84 1.32 8.56
C THR A 224 7.42 1.70 7.20
N ASN A 225 8.51 1.05 6.82
CA ASN A 225 9.08 1.13 5.47
C ASN A 225 8.58 0.00 4.55
N GLN A 226 7.71 -0.88 5.04
CA GLN A 226 7.13 -2.01 4.29
C GLN A 226 6.00 -1.56 3.35
N VAL A 227 6.28 -0.53 2.55
CA VAL A 227 5.31 0.13 1.67
C VAL A 227 5.44 -0.31 0.21
N LEU A 228 6.63 -0.77 -0.21
CA LEU A 228 6.87 -1.20 -1.60
C LEU A 228 5.84 -2.23 -2.07
N GLY A 229 5.52 -3.21 -1.23
CA GLY A 229 4.51 -4.23 -1.54
C GLY A 229 3.11 -3.68 -1.82
N THR A 230 2.75 -2.52 -1.26
CA THR A 230 1.49 -1.85 -1.62
C THR A 230 1.60 -1.19 -2.99
N ILE A 231 2.73 -0.57 -3.31
CA ILE A 231 2.99 0.07 -4.62
C ILE A 231 2.98 -1.00 -5.72
N GLU A 232 3.61 -2.15 -5.50
CA GLU A 232 3.58 -3.32 -6.39
C GLU A 232 2.15 -3.75 -6.70
N VAL A 233 1.36 -4.04 -5.66
CA VAL A 233 -0.03 -4.49 -5.81
C VAL A 233 -0.88 -3.45 -6.53
N VAL A 234 -0.71 -2.15 -6.22
CA VAL A 234 -1.40 -1.07 -6.93
C VAL A 234 -1.02 -1.07 -8.41
N GLY A 235 0.28 -1.21 -8.74
CA GLY A 235 0.76 -1.25 -10.11
C GLY A 235 0.21 -2.44 -10.90
N GLU A 236 0.16 -3.63 -10.28
CA GLU A 236 -0.42 -4.83 -10.87
C GLU A 236 -1.93 -4.68 -11.10
N ILE A 237 -2.69 -4.18 -10.11
CA ILE A 237 -4.13 -3.92 -10.27
C ILE A 237 -4.39 -2.94 -11.41
N LEU A 238 -3.66 -1.81 -11.45
CA LEU A 238 -3.83 -0.82 -12.52
C LEU A 238 -3.54 -1.44 -13.90
N SER A 239 -2.50 -2.27 -13.99
CA SER A 239 -2.15 -2.96 -15.24
C SER A 239 -3.24 -3.96 -15.67
N GLN A 240 -3.85 -4.66 -14.72
CA GLN A 240 -4.94 -5.61 -14.98
C GLN A 240 -6.21 -4.92 -15.46
N ILE A 241 -6.69 -3.85 -14.79
CA ILE A 241 -7.96 -3.21 -15.14
C ILE A 241 -7.93 -2.46 -16.49
N TYR A 242 -6.73 -2.13 -16.98
CA TYR A 242 -6.49 -1.50 -18.28
C TYR A 242 -5.91 -2.47 -19.33
N ALA A 243 -5.88 -3.77 -19.06
CA ALA A 243 -5.46 -4.76 -20.06
C ALA A 243 -6.45 -4.78 -21.25
N PRO A 244 -5.95 -4.92 -22.50
CA PRO A 244 -6.77 -4.75 -23.71
C PRO A 244 -7.87 -5.81 -23.83
N ASP A 245 -7.60 -7.03 -23.37
CA ASP A 245 -8.54 -8.16 -23.45
C ASP A 245 -9.58 -8.14 -22.32
N ARG A 246 -9.57 -7.11 -21.46
CA ARG A 246 -10.51 -6.94 -20.35
C ARG A 246 -11.59 -5.94 -20.73
N GLU A 247 -12.48 -6.38 -21.62
CA GLU A 247 -13.79 -5.76 -21.76
C GLU A 247 -14.73 -6.30 -20.67
N ALA A 248 -15.65 -5.46 -20.20
CA ALA A 248 -16.65 -5.90 -19.23
C ALA A 248 -17.42 -7.09 -19.81
N ALA A 249 -17.48 -8.21 -19.07
CA ALA A 249 -18.39 -9.28 -19.42
C ALA A 249 -19.80 -8.70 -19.60
N PRO A 250 -20.56 -9.11 -20.64
CA PRO A 250 -21.91 -8.59 -20.87
C PRO A 250 -22.73 -8.83 -19.61
N THR A 251 -23.10 -7.74 -18.95
CA THR A 251 -23.88 -7.79 -17.72
C THR A 251 -25.26 -8.32 -18.11
N ASN A 252 -25.58 -9.56 -17.73
CA ASN A 252 -26.95 -10.08 -17.78
C ASN A 252 -27.81 -9.31 -16.75
N LEU A 253 -28.08 -8.04 -17.02
CA LEU A 253 -29.11 -7.22 -16.39
C LEU A 253 -30.38 -7.36 -17.21
N ASP A 254 -30.91 -8.59 -17.31
CA ASP A 254 -32.21 -8.79 -17.92
C ASP A 254 -32.87 -10.08 -17.44
N VAL A 255 -33.22 -10.15 -16.15
CA VAL A 255 -34.34 -11.01 -15.73
C VAL A 255 -35.08 -10.36 -14.57
N THR A 256 -36.37 -10.11 -14.82
CA THR A 256 -37.51 -9.83 -13.91
C THR A 256 -38.00 -8.38 -13.84
N GLY A 257 -39.01 -8.10 -14.67
CA GLY A 257 -39.86 -6.93 -14.57
C GLY A 257 -41.06 -6.91 -15.52
N SER A 258 -41.60 -8.09 -15.89
CA SER A 258 -42.96 -8.17 -16.45
C SER A 258 -43.92 -8.52 -15.33
N ARG A 259 -44.70 -7.52 -14.87
CA ARG A 259 -46.15 -7.58 -14.66
C ARG A 259 -46.68 -6.21 -14.26
#